data_AF-A0A5N5TNT0-F1
#
_entry.id   AF-A0A5N5TNT0-F1
#
_cell.length_a   1.000
_cell.length_b   1.000
_cell.length_c   1.000
_cell.angle_alpha   90.00
_cell.angle_beta   90.00
_cell.angle_gamma   90.00
#
_symmetry.space_group_name_H-M   'P 1'
#
loop_
_entity.id
_entity.type
_entity.pdbx_description
1 polymer ?
#
loop_
_entity_poly.entity_id
_entity_poly.type
_entity_poly.pdbx_seq_one_letter_code
_entity_poly.pdbx_strand_id
1 'polypeptide(L)'
;MARTLQAKEWNRTSEQELNQNFPLHRACRDGDIDALHCLLQQKDSAALHLSLEDTYYGWTPLHWACYFGKPECLQLLLKSSDGNVPDIKTSVYNQTPTHIAAFTGHSECLQILIEAKSDLDCQNQKL
;
A
#
# COMPACT_ATOMS: atom_id res chain seq x y z
N MET A 1 10.32 15.97 37.94
CA MET A 1 10.06 14.57 37.55
C MET A 1 8.85 14.52 36.60
N ALA A 2 9.02 14.81 35.31
CA ALA A 2 7.95 14.62 34.32
C ALA A 2 8.52 14.64 32.89
N ARG A 3 9.14 13.55 32.46
CA ARG A 3 9.53 13.31 31.05
C ARG A 3 9.42 11.81 30.76
N THR A 4 8.20 11.27 30.84
CA THR A 4 7.91 9.88 30.45
C THR A 4 6.55 9.69 29.75
N LEU A 5 5.77 10.76 29.51
CA LEU A 5 4.42 10.63 28.93
C LEU A 5 4.37 10.67 27.39
N GLN A 6 5.34 11.28 26.72
CA GLN A 6 5.30 11.47 25.26
C GLN A 6 5.45 10.18 24.42
N ALA A 7 6.03 9.11 24.97
CA ALA A 7 6.17 7.84 24.25
C ALA A 7 4.92 6.94 24.33
N LYS A 8 4.04 7.16 25.32
CA LYS A 8 2.81 6.34 25.50
C LYS A 8 1.60 6.91 24.79
N GLU A 9 1.58 8.22 24.53
CA GLU A 9 0.59 8.88 23.68
C GLU A 9 0.86 8.65 22.19
N TRP A 10 2.07 8.18 21.85
CA TRP A 10 2.58 7.98 20.48
C TRP A 10 1.84 6.90 19.66
N ASN A 11 1.09 6.00 20.29
CA ASN A 11 0.41 4.90 19.59
C ASN A 11 -1.09 5.08 19.41
N ARG A 12 -1.80 5.81 20.28
CA ARG A 12 -3.26 5.65 20.36
C ARG A 12 -4.05 6.53 19.40
N THR A 13 -3.62 7.77 19.18
CA THR A 13 -4.33 8.73 18.30
C THR A 13 -3.92 8.58 16.84
N SER A 14 -2.63 8.41 16.56
CA SER A 14 -2.09 8.20 15.20
C SER A 14 -2.56 6.89 14.57
N GLU A 15 -2.53 5.76 15.30
CA GLU A 15 -3.09 4.49 14.80
C GLU A 15 -4.61 4.56 14.64
N GLN A 16 -5.32 5.33 15.47
CA GLN A 16 -6.77 5.51 15.34
C GLN A 16 -7.13 6.38 14.13
N GLU A 17 -6.38 7.44 13.84
CA GLU A 17 -6.58 8.27 12.64
C GLU A 17 -6.21 7.50 11.38
N LEU A 18 -5.13 6.72 11.40
CA LEU A 18 -4.81 5.75 10.34
C LEU A 18 -5.96 4.76 10.13
N ASN A 19 -6.51 4.20 11.22
CA ASN A 19 -7.59 3.22 11.16
C ASN A 19 -8.94 3.82 10.75
N GLN A 20 -9.23 5.09 11.09
CA GLN A 20 -10.48 5.76 10.75
C GLN A 20 -10.47 6.34 9.33
N ASN A 21 -9.33 6.85 8.87
CA ASN A 21 -9.25 7.57 7.60
C ASN A 21 -8.70 6.72 6.45
N PHE A 22 -8.01 5.60 6.73
CA PHE A 22 -7.32 4.81 5.72
C PHE A 22 -7.63 3.30 5.85
N PRO A 23 -8.89 2.88 5.63
CA PRO A 23 -9.31 1.48 5.79
C PRO A 23 -8.59 0.54 4.81
N LEU A 24 -8.20 1.02 3.63
CA LEU A 24 -7.45 0.22 2.65
C LEU A 24 -6.03 -0.13 3.14
N HIS A 25 -5.32 0.86 3.71
CA HIS A 25 -3.98 0.65 4.27
C HIS A 25 -4.00 -0.38 5.39
N ARG A 26 -5.02 -0.30 6.26
CA ARG A 26 -5.21 -1.29 7.32
C ARG A 26 -5.46 -2.69 6.77
N ALA A 27 -6.34 -2.85 5.78
CA ALA A 27 -6.58 -4.16 5.17
C ALA A 27 -5.28 -4.76 4.60
N CYS A 28 -4.41 -3.92 4.01
CA CYS A 28 -3.09 -4.34 3.51
C CYS A 28 -2.09 -4.66 4.63
N ARG A 29 -2.13 -3.95 5.76
CA ARG A 29 -1.34 -4.24 6.96
C ARG A 29 -1.73 -5.60 7.56
N ASP A 30 -3.02 -5.78 7.79
CA ASP A 30 -3.59 -6.92 8.49
C ASP A 30 -3.60 -8.17 7.57
N GLY A 31 -3.53 -7.97 6.24
CA GLY A 31 -3.68 -9.03 5.25
C GLY A 31 -5.13 -9.48 5.09
N ASP A 32 -6.09 -8.61 5.45
CA ASP A 32 -7.51 -8.92 5.40
C ASP A 32 -8.03 -8.76 3.97
N ILE A 33 -8.03 -9.88 3.26
CA ILE A 33 -8.41 -9.97 1.86
C ILE A 33 -9.90 -9.69 1.65
N ASP A 34 -10.75 -10.14 2.56
CA ASP A 34 -12.19 -9.96 2.46
C ASP A 34 -12.56 -8.48 2.67
N ALA A 35 -11.98 -7.85 3.69
CA ALA A 35 -12.14 -6.41 3.91
C ALA A 35 -11.61 -5.61 2.70
N LEU A 36 -10.43 -5.98 2.18
CA LEU A 36 -9.86 -5.32 1.00
C LEU A 36 -10.79 -5.45 -0.20
N HIS A 37 -11.32 -6.65 -0.47
CA HIS A 37 -12.27 -6.88 -1.55
C HIS A 37 -13.55 -6.04 -1.41
N CYS A 38 -14.16 -6.02 -0.22
CA CYS A 38 -15.35 -5.21 0.03
C CYS A 38 -15.08 -3.72 -0.18
N LEU A 39 -13.92 -3.22 0.24
CA LEU A 39 -13.53 -1.83 0.06
C LEU A 39 -13.26 -1.48 -1.42
N LEU A 40 -12.60 -2.37 -2.16
CA LEU A 40 -12.32 -2.17 -3.60
C LEU A 40 -13.59 -2.24 -4.47
N GLN A 41 -14.60 -3.02 -4.06
CA GLN A 41 -15.90 -3.05 -4.75
C GLN A 41 -16.68 -1.72 -4.63
N GLN A 42 -16.38 -0.89 -3.63
CA GLN A 42 -16.95 0.45 -3.50
C GLN A 42 -16.23 1.42 -4.47
N LYS A 43 -16.65 1.36 -5.73
CA LYS A 43 -16.03 1.98 -6.91
C LYS A 43 -15.78 3.49 -6.77
N ASP A 44 -16.61 4.20 -6.00
CA ASP A 44 -16.50 5.65 -5.79
C ASP A 44 -15.37 6.05 -4.83
N SER A 45 -14.82 5.11 -4.05
CA SER A 45 -13.76 5.35 -3.06
C SER A 45 -12.47 4.58 -3.33
N ALA A 46 -12.52 3.51 -4.14
CA ALA A 46 -11.38 2.63 -4.39
C ALA A 46 -10.25 3.33 -5.17
N ALA A 47 -10.56 3.99 -6.29
CA ALA A 47 -9.56 4.65 -7.13
C ALA A 47 -8.86 5.82 -6.42
N LEU A 48 -9.59 6.53 -5.56
CA LEU A 48 -9.02 7.62 -4.76
C LEU A 48 -8.09 7.07 -3.67
N HIS A 49 -8.45 5.96 -3.02
CA HIS A 49 -7.67 5.40 -1.92
C HIS A 49 -6.41 4.62 -2.33
N LEU A 50 -6.35 4.10 -3.56
CA LEU A 50 -5.18 3.35 -4.04
C LEU A 50 -3.91 4.21 -4.15
N SER A 51 -4.07 5.49 -4.50
CA SER A 51 -2.97 6.46 -4.58
C SER A 51 -2.87 7.36 -3.36
N LEU A 52 -3.78 7.24 -2.39
CA LEU A 52 -3.74 8.03 -1.17
C LEU A 52 -2.53 7.61 -0.32
N GLU A 53 -1.65 8.57 -0.12
CA GLU A 53 -0.55 8.47 0.82
C GLU A 53 -1.08 8.68 2.24
N ASP A 54 -0.59 7.86 3.17
CA ASP A 54 -0.81 8.14 4.58
C ASP A 54 -0.08 9.43 4.97
N THR A 55 -0.63 10.14 5.96
CA THR A 55 -0.08 11.42 6.42
C THR A 55 1.21 11.26 7.24
N TYR A 56 1.61 10.03 7.55
CA TYR A 56 2.70 9.75 8.49
C TYR A 56 3.98 9.31 7.79
N TYR A 57 3.90 8.30 6.92
CA TYR A 57 5.02 7.77 6.14
C TYR A 57 4.99 8.23 4.68
N GLY A 58 3.90 8.86 4.23
CA GLY A 58 3.68 9.13 2.81
C GLY A 58 3.49 7.83 2.02
N TRP A 59 2.94 6.79 2.66
CA TRP A 59 2.85 5.46 2.06
C TRP A 59 1.46 5.19 1.51
N THR A 60 1.41 4.62 0.32
CA THR A 60 0.16 4.12 -0.28
C THR A 60 -0.17 2.71 0.23
N PRO A 61 -1.40 2.19 0.04
CA PRO A 61 -1.75 0.82 0.42
C PRO A 61 -0.81 -0.23 -0.21
N LEU A 62 -0.28 0.07 -1.40
CA LEU A 62 0.67 -0.77 -2.13
C LEU A 62 2.04 -0.86 -1.41
N HIS A 63 2.51 0.25 -0.84
CA HIS A 63 3.72 0.26 0.00
C HIS A 63 3.53 -0.57 1.27
N TRP A 64 2.36 -0.47 1.91
CA TRP A 64 2.00 -1.28 3.07
C TRP A 64 1.98 -2.77 2.72
N ALA A 65 1.30 -3.17 1.64
CA ALA A 65 1.28 -4.57 1.20
C ALA A 65 2.69 -5.12 0.92
N CYS A 66 3.58 -4.32 0.32
CA CYS A 66 4.97 -4.70 0.10
C CYS A 66 5.76 -4.80 1.41
N TYR A 67 5.55 -3.87 2.33
CA TYR A 67 6.28 -3.81 3.60
C TYR A 67 5.95 -5.00 4.51
N PHE A 68 4.66 -5.39 4.55
CA PHE A 68 4.18 -6.50 5.37
C PHE A 68 4.20 -7.85 4.64
N GLY A 69 4.67 -7.89 3.40
CA GLY A 69 4.79 -9.12 2.62
C GLY A 69 3.45 -9.78 2.35
N LYS A 70 2.46 -9.01 1.88
CA LYS A 70 1.10 -9.47 1.56
C LYS A 70 0.90 -9.57 0.05
N PRO A 71 1.34 -10.65 -0.60
CA PRO A 71 1.24 -10.81 -2.05
C PRO A 71 -0.21 -10.86 -2.53
N GLU A 72 -1.13 -11.44 -1.76
CA GLU A 72 -2.53 -11.54 -2.13
C GLU A 72 -3.21 -10.15 -2.13
N CYS A 73 -2.93 -9.33 -1.11
CA CYS A 73 -3.37 -7.94 -1.09
C CYS A 73 -2.83 -7.18 -2.32
N LEU A 74 -1.55 -7.38 -2.63
CA LEU A 74 -0.90 -6.73 -3.76
C LEU A 74 -1.57 -7.09 -5.09
N GLN A 75 -1.86 -8.38 -5.33
CA GLN A 75 -2.57 -8.82 -6.53
C GLN A 75 -3.96 -8.18 -6.66
N LEU A 76 -4.68 -8.03 -5.55
CA LEU A 76 -6.01 -7.41 -5.57
C LEU A 76 -5.97 -5.91 -5.82
N LEU A 77 -5.02 -5.21 -5.19
CA LEU A 77 -4.77 -3.79 -5.45
C LEU A 77 -4.44 -3.58 -6.93
N LEU A 78 -3.56 -4.41 -7.49
CA LEU A 78 -3.16 -4.33 -8.90
C LEU A 78 -4.32 -4.63 -9.85
N LYS A 79 -5.14 -5.64 -9.55
CA LYS A 79 -6.36 -5.91 -10.33
C LYS A 79 -7.33 -4.72 -10.31
N SER A 80 -7.42 -4.02 -9.18
CA SER A 80 -8.29 -2.85 -9.06
C SER A 80 -7.72 -1.59 -9.69
N SER A 81 -6.41 -1.52 -9.94
CA SER A 81 -5.75 -0.42 -10.65
C SER A 81 -5.53 -0.72 -12.14
N ASP A 82 -6.28 -1.67 -12.71
CA ASP A 82 -6.12 -2.16 -14.09
C ASP A 82 -4.69 -2.61 -14.42
N GLY A 83 -3.98 -3.19 -13.45
CA GLY A 83 -2.60 -3.64 -13.58
C GLY A 83 -1.57 -2.50 -13.57
N ASN A 84 -2.00 -1.25 -13.41
CA ASN A 84 -1.07 -0.15 -13.27
C ASN A 84 -0.41 -0.25 -11.88
N VAL A 85 0.87 -0.62 -11.85
CA VAL A 85 1.73 -0.40 -10.68
C VAL A 85 2.03 1.08 -10.69
N PRO A 86 1.37 1.88 -9.84
CA PRO A 86 1.66 3.29 -9.85
C PRO A 86 3.08 3.41 -9.31
N ASP A 87 4.00 3.99 -10.09
CA ASP A 87 5.38 4.28 -9.68
C ASP A 87 5.40 5.47 -8.70
N ILE A 88 4.43 5.45 -7.77
CA ILE A 88 4.24 6.43 -6.72
C ILE A 88 5.43 6.28 -5.80
N LYS A 89 6.20 7.36 -5.75
CA LYS A 89 7.28 7.52 -4.81
C LYS A 89 6.66 8.02 -3.52
N THR A 90 6.98 7.39 -2.40
CA THR A 90 6.58 7.89 -1.08
C THR A 90 7.05 9.33 -0.92
N SER A 91 6.21 10.24 -0.41
CA SER A 91 6.64 11.64 -0.18
C SER A 91 7.87 11.75 0.75
N VAL A 92 8.03 10.82 1.69
CA VAL A 92 9.08 10.90 2.73
C VAL A 92 10.43 10.38 2.24
N TYR A 93 10.48 9.22 1.59
CA TYR A 93 11.75 8.55 1.23
C TYR A 93 11.98 8.45 -0.28
N ASN A 94 11.08 8.98 -1.11
CA ASN A 94 11.07 8.81 -2.56
C ASN A 94 11.23 7.34 -3.01
N GLN A 95 10.80 6.39 -2.19
CA GLN A 95 10.89 4.97 -2.47
C GLN A 95 9.66 4.53 -3.25
N THR A 96 9.83 3.59 -4.16
CA THR A 96 8.71 2.95 -4.86
C THR A 96 8.33 1.65 -4.14
N PRO A 97 7.14 1.08 -4.39
CA PRO A 97 6.73 -0.18 -3.76
C PRO A 97 7.76 -1.30 -4.01
N THR A 98 8.41 -1.29 -5.18
CA THR A 98 9.47 -2.24 -5.56
C THR A 98 10.72 -2.10 -4.70
N HIS A 99 11.13 -0.88 -4.34
CA HIS A 99 12.24 -0.66 -3.42
C HIS A 99 11.92 -1.23 -2.04
N ILE A 100 10.69 -1.06 -1.55
CA ILE A 100 10.26 -1.60 -0.26
C ILE A 100 10.24 -3.14 -0.28
N ALA A 101 9.67 -3.76 -1.32
CA ALA A 101 9.65 -5.21 -1.46
C ALA A 101 11.07 -5.80 -1.53
N ALA A 102 11.99 -5.12 -2.23
CA ALA A 102 13.39 -5.52 -2.30
C ALA A 102 14.12 -5.35 -0.96
N PHE A 103 13.85 -4.25 -0.26
CA PHE A 103 14.46 -3.96 1.05
C PHE A 103 14.00 -4.94 2.14
N THR A 104 12.73 -5.31 2.12
CA THR A 104 12.13 -6.25 3.09
C THR A 104 12.44 -7.71 2.77
N GLY A 105 12.90 -8.00 1.57
CA GLY A 105 13.23 -9.36 1.13
C GLY A 105 12.00 -10.21 0.78
N HIS A 106 10.84 -9.58 0.58
CA HIS A 106 9.61 -10.28 0.17
C HIS A 106 9.63 -10.57 -1.33
N SER A 107 10.28 -11.66 -1.70
CA SER A 107 10.49 -12.08 -3.10
C SER A 107 9.20 -12.26 -3.89
N GLU A 108 8.12 -12.71 -3.24
CA GLU A 108 6.82 -12.92 -3.90
C GLU A 108 6.15 -11.59 -4.27
N CYS A 109 6.12 -10.62 -3.35
CA CYS A 109 5.67 -9.26 -3.66
C CYS A 109 6.52 -8.61 -4.75
N LEU A 110 7.84 -8.84 -4.74
CA LEU A 110 8.75 -8.34 -5.77
C LEU A 110 8.41 -8.93 -7.15
N GLN A 111 8.18 -10.24 -7.24
CA GLN A 111 7.80 -10.91 -8.50
C GLN A 111 6.51 -10.32 -9.07
N ILE A 112 5.46 -10.20 -8.26
CA ILE A 112 4.17 -9.65 -8.72
C ILE A 112 4.32 -8.21 -9.22
N LEU A 113 5.13 -7.38 -8.53
CA LEU A 113 5.40 -6.01 -8.98
C LEU A 113 6.16 -5.96 -10.32
N ILE A 114 7.12 -6.87 -10.52
CA ILE A 114 7.89 -6.95 -11.76
C ILE A 114 6.98 -7.40 -12.91
N GLU A 115 6.19 -8.46 -12.68
CA GLU A 115 5.22 -8.97 -13.67
C GLU A 115 4.24 -7.89 -14.09
N ALA A 116 3.63 -7.19 -13.13
CA ALA A 116 2.69 -6.11 -13.43
C ALA A 116 3.36 -4.94 -14.17
N LYS A 117 4.63 -4.62 -13.87
CA LYS A 117 5.38 -3.59 -14.61
C LYS A 117 5.74 -4.04 -16.04
N SER A 118 6.07 -5.31 -16.23
CA SER A 118 6.34 -5.88 -17.55
C SER A 118 5.07 -5.94 -18.40
N ASP A 119 3.92 -6.30 -17.83
CA ASP A 119 2.64 -6.32 -18.55
C ASP A 119 2.25 -4.94 -19.11
N LEU A 120 2.54 -3.86 -18.35
CA LEU A 120 2.33 -2.48 -18.81
C LEU A 120 3.22 -2.14 -20.01
N ASP A 121 4.48 -2.57 -20.01
CA ASP A 121 5.41 -2.33 -21.12
C ASP A 121 4.97 -3.10 -22.38
N CYS A 122 4.48 -4.34 -22.21
CA CYS A 122 3.93 -5.16 -23.30
C CYS A 122 2.67 -4.53 -23.93
N GLN A 123 1.83 -3.86 -23.13
CA GLN A 123 0.65 -3.15 -23.61
C GLN A 123 1.02 -1.84 -24.30
N ASN A 124 2.04 -1.13 -23.81
CA ASN A 124 2.51 0.12 -24.38
C ASN A 124 3.22 -0.06 -25.75
N GLN A 125 3.77 -1.24 -26.02
CA GLN A 125 4.41 -1.58 -27.29
C GLN A 125 3.45 -1.98 -28.43
N LYS A 126 2.14 -2.07 -28.18
CA LYS A 126 1.11 -2.42 -29.18
C LYS A 126 0.44 -1.20 -29.86
N LEU A 127 1.02 -0.01 -29.75
CA LEU A 127 0.56 1.21 -30.43
C LEU A 127 1.40 1.52 -31.67
#